data_AF-A0A661JZB4-F1
#
_entry.id   AF-A0A661JZB4-F1
#
_cell.length_a   1.000
_cell.length_b   1.000
_cell.length_c   1.000
_cell.angle_alpha   90.00
_cell.angle_beta   90.00
_cell.angle_gamma   90.00
#
_symmetry.space_group_name_H-M   'P 1'
#
loop_
_entity.id
_entity.type
_entity.pdbx_description
1 polymer ?
#
loop_
_entity_poly.entity_id
_entity_poly.type
_entity_poly.pdbx_seq_one_letter_code
_entity_poly.pdbx_strand_id
1 'polypeptide(L)' 'MRRLGAHMSIGGGIWRALERGKALGCDTIQIFTKNARSWRAKPLKGEEIEEFLKVKE' A
#
# COMPACT_ATOMS: atom_id res chain seq x y z
N MET A 1 -22.78 -5.00 2.21
CA MET A 1 -22.12 -5.03 0.88
C MET A 1 -20.75 -5.68 1.03
N ARG A 2 -20.29 -6.49 0.07
CA ARG A 2 -18.96 -7.12 0.16
C ARG A 2 -17.89 -6.15 -0.35
N ARG A 3 -16.76 -6.06 0.34
CA ARG A 3 -15.59 -5.30 -0.14
C ARG A 3 -14.78 -6.19 -1.07
N LEU A 4 -14.50 -5.71 -2.28
CA LEU A 4 -13.68 -6.41 -3.26
C LEU A 4 -12.40 -5.64 -3.55
N GLY A 5 -11.35 -6.37 -3.89
CA GLY A 5 -10.00 -5.85 -3.92
C GLY A 5 -8.99 -6.75 -4.59
N ALA A 6 -7.77 -6.23 -4.71
CA ALA A 6 -6.64 -6.94 -5.30
C ALA A 6 -5.35 -6.72 -4.51
N HIS A 7 -4.33 -7.52 -4.82
CA HIS A 7 -3.00 -7.34 -4.26
C HIS A 7 -2.22 -6.27 -5.02
N MET A 8 -1.89 -5.15 -4.36
CA MET A 8 -1.32 -3.97 -4.99
C MET A 8 0.17 -3.83 -4.71
N SER A 9 0.91 -3.40 -5.75
CA SER A 9 2.32 -3.09 -5.64
C SER A 9 2.56 -1.87 -4.74
N ILE A 10 3.60 -1.93 -3.90
CA ILE A 10 4.13 -0.82 -3.09
C ILE A 10 5.34 -0.14 -3.76
N GLY A 11 5.63 -0.47 -5.02
CA GLY A 11 6.77 0.09 -5.75
C GLY A 11 6.68 1.62 -5.84
N GLY A 12 7.75 2.30 -5.46
CA GLY A 12 7.82 3.76 -5.44
C GLY A 12 7.14 4.43 -4.23
N GLY A 13 6.75 3.66 -3.21
CA GLY A 13 6.13 4.16 -1.97
C GLY A 13 4.91 3.32 -1.55
N ILE A 14 4.75 3.09 -0.25
CA ILE A 14 3.66 2.25 0.29
C ILE A 14 2.26 2.85 0.05
N TRP A 15 2.12 4.17 0.13
CA TRP A 15 0.87 4.90 -0.11
C TRP A 15 0.37 4.74 -1.55
N ARG A 16 1.28 4.58 -2.52
CA ARG A 16 0.91 4.40 -3.94
C ARG A 16 0.06 3.16 -4.17
N ALA A 17 0.12 2.17 -3.28
CA ALA A 17 -0.75 1.01 -3.38
C ALA A 17 -2.23 1.37 -3.18
N LEU A 18 -2.52 2.34 -2.31
CA LEU A 18 -3.87 2.88 -2.09
C LEU A 18 -4.35 3.63 -3.34
N GLU A 19 -3.51 4.51 -3.91
CA GLU A 19 -3.82 5.23 -5.15
C GLU A 19 -4.14 4.25 -6.29
N ARG A 20 -3.34 3.21 -6.45
CA ARG A 20 -3.54 2.14 -7.46
C ARG A 20 -4.84 1.39 -7.22
N GLY A 21 -5.14 1.01 -5.98
CA GLY A 21 -6.40 0.35 -5.62
C GLY A 21 -7.61 1.22 -5.96
N LYS A 22 -7.57 2.51 -5.58
CA LYS A 22 -8.62 3.48 -5.86
C LYS A 22 -8.84 3.68 -7.35
N ALA A 23 -7.76 3.80 -8.12
CA ALA A 23 -7.81 3.92 -9.58
C ALA A 23 -8.46 2.71 -10.27
N LEU A 24 -8.38 1.53 -9.65
CA LEU A 24 -8.99 0.28 -10.14
C LEU A 24 -10.39 0.01 -9.54
N GLY A 25 -10.95 0.93 -8.75
CA GLY A 25 -12.25 0.74 -8.11
C GLY A 25 -12.26 -0.30 -7.00
N CYS A 26 -11.12 -0.59 -6.38
CA CYS A 26 -11.05 -1.51 -5.25
C CYS A 26 -11.62 -0.85 -3.96
N ASP A 27 -12.49 -1.57 -3.25
CA ASP A 27 -12.95 -1.19 -1.91
C ASP A 27 -11.95 -1.57 -0.80
N THR A 28 -11.07 -2.52 -1.10
CA THR A 28 -10.03 -3.00 -0.19
C THR A 28 -8.80 -3.42 -0.99
N ILE A 29 -7.62 -3.40 -0.38
CA ILE A 29 -6.39 -3.88 -1.03
C ILE A 29 -5.58 -4.72 -0.05
N GLN A 30 -4.77 -5.61 -0.61
CA GLN A 30 -3.69 -6.28 0.11
C GLN A 30 -2.35 -5.76 -0.40
N ILE A 31 -1.36 -5.60 0.46
CA ILE A 31 -0.01 -5.17 0.08
C ILE A 31 1.04 -6.01 0.80
N PHE A 32 2.28 -5.98 0.31
CA PHE A 32 3.43 -6.31 1.14
C PHE A 32 3.88 -5.09 1.93
N THR A 33 4.48 -5.29 3.10
CA THR A 33 5.11 -4.20 3.90
C THR A 33 6.60 -4.04 3.61
N LYS A 34 7.19 -4.95 2.84
CA LYS A 34 8.59 -4.96 2.39
C LYS A 34 8.75 -5.80 1.13
N ASN A 35 9.94 -5.81 0.53
CA ASN A 35 10.26 -6.79 -0.51
C ASN A 35 10.14 -8.23 0.03
N ALA A 36 9.28 -9.04 -0.60
CA ALA A 36 9.01 -10.43 -0.20
C ALA A 36 10.22 -11.37 -0.36
N ARG A 37 11.21 -11.01 -1.18
CA ARG A 37 12.39 -11.84 -1.49
C ARG A 37 13.53 -11.73 -0.48
N SER A 38 13.48 -10.75 0.45
CA SER A 38 14.55 -10.49 1.43
C SER A 38 14.03 -10.64 2.85
N TRP A 39 14.83 -11.23 3.74
CA TRP A 39 14.53 -11.28 5.18
C TRP A 39 14.73 -9.94 5.87
N ARG A 40 15.70 -9.13 5.42
CA ARG A 40 15.97 -7.80 5.98
C ARG A 40 14.95 -6.79 5.47
N ALA A 41 14.34 -6.05 6.40
CA ALA A 41 13.48 -4.91 6.13
C ALA A 41 14.14 -3.63 6.65
N LYS A 42 14.05 -2.53 5.91
CA LYS A 42 14.34 -1.20 6.47
C LYS A 42 13.12 -0.76 7.28
N PRO A 43 13.30 0.00 8.37
CA PRO A 43 12.19 0.69 9.02
C PRO A 43 11.44 1.56 8.01
N LEU A 44 10.12 1.68 8.17
CA LEU A 44 9.33 2.66 7.43
C LEU A 44 9.80 4.07 7.82
N LYS A 45 9.97 4.95 6.84
CA LYS A 45 10.30 6.34 7.12
C LYS A 45 9.04 7.09 7.56
N GLY A 46 9.20 8.10 8.42
CA GLY A 46 8.09 8.95 8.87
C GLY A 46 7.26 9.52 7.72
N GLU A 47 7.94 10.06 6.70
CA GLU A 47 7.32 10.59 5.47
C GLU A 47 6.44 9.55 4.75
N GLU A 48 6.86 8.28 4.68
CA GLU A 48 6.07 7.24 4.02
C GLU A 48 4.81 6.87 4.83
N ILE A 49 4.88 6.97 6.15
CA ILE A 49 3.75 6.75 7.06
C ILE A 49 2.76 7.90 6.93
N GLU A 50 3.25 9.14 6.94
CA GLU A 50 2.43 10.35 6.78
C GLU A 50 1.67 10.34 5.46
N GLU A 51 2.35 10.06 4.34
CA GLU A 51 1.69 9.96 3.04
C GLU A 51 0.69 8.80 2.98
N PHE A 52 0.99 7.65 3.60
CA PHE A 52 0.02 6.55 3.67
C PHE A 52 -1.24 6.94 4.44
N LEU A 53 -1.09 7.58 5.60
CA LEU A 53 -2.21 8.03 6.43
C LEU A 53 -3.03 9.11 5.71
N LYS A 54 -2.39 10.01 4.98
CA LYS A 54 -3.05 11.06 4.19
C LYS A 54 -3.87 10.51 3.02
N VAL A 55 -3.36 9.49 2.31
CA VAL A 55 -4.06 8.89 1.15
C VAL A 55 -5.12 7.87 1.56
N LYS A 56 -5.03 7.32 2.78
CA LYS A 56 -5.99 6.36 3.33
C LYS A 56 -7.37 6.99 3.55
N GLU A 57 -7.42 8.28 3.90
CA GLU A 57 -8.65 9.07 4.07
C GLU A 57 -9.25 9.49 2.71
#